data_AF-A0A317LWL8-F1
#
_entry.id   AF-A0A317LWL8-F1
#
_cell.length_a   1.000
_cell.length_b   1.000
_cell.length_c   1.000
_cell.angle_alpha   90.00
_cell.angle_beta   90.00
_cell.angle_gamma   90.00
#
_symmetry.space_group_name_H-M   'P 1'
#
loop_
_entity.id
_entity.type
_entity.pdbx_description
1 polymer ?
#
loop_
_entity_poly.entity_id
_entity_poly.type
_entity_poly.pdbx_seq_one_letter_code
_entity_poly.pdbx_strand_id
1 'polypeptide(L)'
;MNHYKHNEDLVFTYPEEWTGRYNDGLIEFYNDQDGLGALQFSIFYPPPNEEVDLAAWLEEMLEINAKDYAVLADQRYARFQYDNKNESC
;
A
#
# COMPACT_ATOMS: atom_id res chain seq x y z
N MET A 1 19.18 -3.27 12.15
CA MET A 1 17.77 -3.28 11.66
C MET A 1 17.03 -2.11 12.29
N ASN A 2 16.18 -1.44 11.53
CA ASN A 2 15.43 -0.25 11.97
C ASN A 2 13.94 -0.55 12.16
N HIS A 3 13.27 0.27 12.96
CA HIS A 3 11.84 0.16 13.26
C HIS A 3 11.10 1.46 12.95
N TYR A 4 9.94 1.36 12.31
CA TYR A 4 9.04 2.48 12.07
C TYR A 4 7.72 2.22 12.76
N LYS A 5 7.23 3.24 13.47
CA LYS A 5 5.98 3.21 14.22
C LYS A 5 5.08 4.34 13.72
N HIS A 6 4.02 3.99 13.00
CA HIS A 6 3.04 4.97 12.51
C HIS A 6 2.00 5.31 13.59
N ASN A 7 1.51 4.28 14.30
CA ASN A 7 0.54 4.32 15.40
C ASN A 7 0.87 3.24 16.44
N GLU A 8 0.06 3.07 17.50
CA GLU A 8 0.33 2.06 18.55
C GLU A 8 0.42 0.63 18.00
N ASP A 9 -0.31 0.32 16.93
CA ASP A 9 -0.51 -1.06 16.43
C ASP A 9 0.30 -1.44 15.19
N LEU A 10 1.00 -0.48 14.56
CA LEU A 10 1.74 -0.73 13.32
C LEU A 10 3.24 -0.52 13.51
N VAL A 11 3.96 -1.64 13.48
CA VAL A 11 5.42 -1.68 13.56
C VAL A 11 5.97 -2.37 12.32
N PHE A 12 6.80 -1.66 11.58
CA PHE A 12 7.53 -2.21 10.44
C PHE A 12 9.00 -2.37 10.81
N THR A 13 9.59 -3.50 10.44
CA THR A 13 11.03 -3.73 10.55
C THR A 13 11.63 -3.74 9.16
N TYR A 14 12.67 -2.96 8.95
CA TYR A 14 13.33 -2.80 7.66
C TYR A 14 14.87 -2.81 7.80
N PRO A 15 15.61 -3.00 6.70
CA PRO A 15 17.07 -3.01 6.70
C PRO A 15 17.66 -1.74 7.32
N GLU A 16 18.88 -1.84 7.85
CA GLU A 16 19.51 -0.74 8.59
C GLU A 16 19.97 0.39 7.69
N GLU A 17 20.36 0.03 6.47
CA GLU A 17 20.78 0.88 5.38
C GLU A 17 19.61 1.59 4.67
N TRP A 18 18.37 1.34 5.10
CA TRP A 18 17.18 1.99 4.55
C TRP A 18 16.70 3.14 5.42
N THR A 19 16.21 4.18 4.76
CA THR A 19 15.58 5.35 5.35
C THR A 19 14.06 5.21 5.24
N GLY A 20 13.37 5.36 6.37
CA GLY A 20 11.90 5.41 6.44
C GLY A 20 11.38 6.84 6.40
N ARG A 21 10.38 7.12 5.58
CA ARG A 21 9.69 8.41 5.48
C ARG A 21 8.19 8.23 5.59
N TYR A 22 7.52 9.20 6.20
CA TYR A 22 6.08 9.37 6.13
C TYR A 22 5.75 10.73 5.51
N ASN A 23 4.87 10.73 4.51
CA ASN A 23 4.40 11.94 3.86
C ASN A 23 2.94 11.76 3.44
N ASP A 24 2.03 12.52 4.06
CA ASP A 24 0.62 12.60 3.67
C ASP A 24 -0.07 11.23 3.46
N GLY A 25 0.06 10.33 4.44
CA GLY A 25 -0.54 8.99 4.38
C GLY A 25 0.32 7.93 3.68
N LEU A 26 1.37 8.33 2.95
CA LEU A 26 2.33 7.42 2.32
C LEU A 26 3.49 7.10 3.27
N ILE A 27 3.75 5.81 3.47
CA ILE A 27 4.93 5.29 4.17
C ILE A 27 5.89 4.76 3.10
N GLU A 28 7.14 5.21 3.16
CA GLU A 28 8.19 4.86 2.20
C GLU A 28 9.42 4.34 2.95
N PHE A 29 10.02 3.25 2.48
CA PHE A 29 11.32 2.77 2.92
C PHE A 29 12.23 2.59 1.72
N TYR A 30 13.42 3.18 1.73
CA TYR A 30 14.33 3.12 0.59
C TYR A 30 15.79 3.23 1.01
N ASN A 31 16.71 2.66 0.23
CA ASN A 31 18.15 2.89 0.39
C ASN A 31 18.52 4.22 -0.29
N ASP A 32 18.94 5.21 0.51
CA ASP A 32 19.31 6.54 0.01
C ASP A 32 20.72 6.62 -0.61
N GLN A 33 21.55 5.60 -0.37
CA GLN A 33 22.90 5.50 -0.93
C GLN A 33 22.93 4.84 -2.30
N ASP A 34 22.11 3.79 -2.49
CA ASP A 34 22.14 2.95 -3.69
C ASP A 34 20.96 3.20 -4.64
N GLY A 35 19.94 3.96 -4.22
CA GLY A 35 18.77 4.32 -5.04
C GLY A 35 17.89 3.14 -5.50
N LEU A 36 18.20 1.92 -5.05
CA LEU A 36 17.52 0.67 -5.38
C LEU A 36 16.72 0.17 -4.17
N GLY A 37 15.47 -0.23 -4.41
CA GLY A 37 14.61 -0.88 -3.41
C GLY A 37 13.79 0.10 -2.58
N ALA A 38 12.77 0.72 -3.19
CA ALA A 38 11.76 1.47 -2.46
C ALA A 38 10.56 0.56 -2.17
N LEU A 39 10.24 0.35 -0.89
CA LEU A 39 8.96 -0.18 -0.45
C LEU A 39 8.06 1.01 -0.10
N GLN A 40 6.97 1.17 -0.84
CA GLN A 40 5.99 2.23 -0.62
C GLN A 40 4.62 1.60 -0.36
N PHE A 41 3.93 2.06 0.67
CA PHE A 41 2.54 1.70 0.93
C PHE A 41 1.84 2.81 1.71
N SER A 42 0.53 2.93 1.50
CA SER A 42 -0.32 3.84 2.27
C SER A 42 -1.26 3.03 3.14
N ILE A 43 -1.58 3.57 4.31
CA ILE A 43 -2.52 2.95 5.25
C ILE A 43 -3.68 3.90 5.46
N PHE A 44 -4.88 3.42 5.15
CA PHE A 44 -6.11 4.16 5.28
C PHE A 44 -6.94 3.58 6.41
N TYR A 45 -7.43 4.45 7.30
CA TYR A 45 -8.36 4.07 8.34
C TYR A 45 -9.74 4.61 7.98
N PRO A 46 -10.76 3.75 7.84
CA PRO A 46 -12.11 4.22 7.60
C PRO A 46 -12.63 5.02 8.81
N PRO A 47 -13.62 5.91 8.62
CA PRO A 47 -14.28 6.60 9.73
C PRO A 47 -14.76 5.61 10.80
N PRO A 48 -14.66 5.94 12.09
CA PRO A 48 -15.13 5.05 13.14
C PRO A 48 -16.64 4.79 13.00
N ASN A 49 -17.02 3.51 13.02
CA ASN A 49 -18.38 2.96 12.94
C ASN A 49 -19.00 2.79 11.54
N GLU A 50 -18.22 2.85 10.47
CA GLU A 50 -18.69 2.44 9.14
C GLU A 50 -18.12 1.07 8.76
N GLU A 51 -18.99 0.13 8.39
CA GLU A 51 -18.55 -1.05 7.63
C GLU A 51 -18.15 -0.57 6.24
N VAL A 52 -16.87 -0.75 5.91
CA VAL A 52 -16.33 -0.34 4.62
C VAL A 52 -16.07 -1.58 3.76
N ASP A 53 -16.61 -1.57 2.55
CA ASP A 53 -16.22 -2.52 1.51
C ASP A 53 -14.83 -2.15 1.01
N LEU A 54 -13.82 -2.88 1.49
CA LEU A 54 -12.41 -2.62 1.21
C LEU A 54 -12.08 -2.65 -0.30
N ALA A 55 -12.81 -3.44 -1.11
CA ALA A 55 -12.59 -3.50 -2.55
C ALA A 55 -13.12 -2.24 -3.23
N ALA A 56 -14.39 -1.90 -2.97
CA ALA A 56 -15.03 -0.72 -3.56
C ALA A 56 -14.28 0.57 -3.20
N TRP A 57 -13.79 0.66 -1.96
CA TRP A 57 -13.01 1.81 -1.50
C TRP A 57 -11.64 1.92 -2.20
N LEU A 58 -10.96 0.80 -2.41
CA LEU A 58 -9.68 0.79 -3.12
C LEU A 58 -9.86 1.15 -4.60
N GLU A 59 -10.95 0.71 -5.23
CA GLU A 59 -11.32 1.08 -6.60
C GLU A 59 -11.55 2.59 -6.74
N GLU A 60 -12.27 3.21 -5.79
CA GLU A 60 -12.51 4.66 -5.77
C GLU A 60 -11.21 5.46 -5.61
N MET A 61 -10.37 5.09 -4.65
CA MET A 61 -9.12 5.81 -4.35
C MET A 61 -8.10 5.78 -5.48
N LEU A 62 -8.04 4.68 -6.23
CA LEU A 62 -7.05 4.52 -7.30
C LEU A 62 -7.54 5.09 -8.64
N GLU A 63 -8.78 5.58 -8.72
CA GLU A 63 -9.44 5.97 -9.97
C GLU A 63 -9.23 4.93 -11.10
N ILE A 64 -9.08 3.65 -10.73
CA ILE A 64 -8.63 2.61 -11.66
C ILE A 64 -9.75 2.31 -12.65
N ASN A 65 -9.43 2.43 -13.93
CA ASN A 65 -10.19 1.75 -14.95
C ASN A 65 -9.84 0.26 -14.87
N ALA A 66 -10.70 -0.54 -14.24
CA ALA A 66 -10.48 -1.96 -13.90
C ALA A 66 -10.27 -2.91 -15.11
N LYS A 67 -10.01 -2.38 -16.30
CA LYS A 67 -9.73 -3.16 -17.51
C LYS A 67 -8.40 -3.90 -17.43
N ASP A 68 -7.40 -3.32 -16.76
CA ASP A 68 -6.04 -3.89 -16.72
C ASP A 68 -5.62 -4.33 -15.32
N TYR A 69 -6.48 -4.15 -14.32
CA TYR A 69 -6.18 -4.46 -12.92
C TYR A 69 -7.39 -5.13 -12.27
N ALA A 70 -7.12 -6.19 -11.50
CA ALA A 70 -8.10 -6.82 -10.64
C ALA A 70 -7.91 -6.34 -9.20
N VAL A 71 -8.99 -5.88 -8.57
CA VAL A 71 -9.02 -5.60 -7.13
C VAL A 71 -9.46 -6.85 -6.38
N LEU A 72 -8.69 -7.23 -5.36
CA LEU A 72 -8.89 -8.42 -4.53
C LEU A 72 -8.93 -7.99 -3.07
N ALA A 73 -10.00 -8.34 -2.36
CA ALA A 73 -10.15 -8.08 -0.94
C ALA A 73 -10.12 -9.38 -0.11
N ASP A 74 -9.50 -9.29 1.05
CA ASP A 74 -9.59 -10.24 2.16
C ASP A 74 -10.29 -9.54 3.35
N GLN A 75 -10.54 -10.26 4.45
CA GLN A 75 -11.19 -9.74 5.66
C GLN A 75 -10.45 -8.55 6.29
N ARG A 76 -9.16 -8.35 5.99
CA ARG A 76 -8.32 -7.35 6.67
C ARG A 76 -7.74 -6.28 5.76
N TYR A 77 -7.71 -6.50 4.45
CA TYR A 77 -7.11 -5.57 3.50
C TYR A 77 -7.63 -5.83 2.08
N ALA A 78 -7.49 -4.82 1.21
CA ALA A 78 -7.63 -4.98 -0.24
C ALA A 78 -6.30 -4.70 -0.93
N ARG A 79 -6.12 -5.30 -2.11
CA ARG A 79 -4.96 -5.10 -2.98
C ARG A 79 -5.42 -5.06 -4.43
N PHE A 80 -4.70 -4.35 -5.29
CA PHE A 80 -4.86 -4.45 -6.73
C PHE A 80 -3.72 -5.28 -7.32
N GLN A 81 -3.98 -5.96 -8.43
CA GLN A 81 -3.00 -6.73 -9.18
C GLN A 81 -3.22 -6.47 -10.66
N TYR A 82 -2.13 -6.19 -11.39
CA TYR A 82 -2.18 -6.07 -12.85
C TYR A 82 -2.60 -7.42 -13.46
N ASP A 83 -3.62 -7.42 -14.31
CA ASP A 83 -4.11 -8.61 -15.00
C ASP A 83 -3.55 -8.63 -16.43
N ASN A 84 -2.39 -9.27 -16.64
CA ASN A 84 -1.75 -9.44 -17.96
C ASN A 84 -2.61 -10.22 -18.97
N LYS A 85 -3.81 -10.70 -18.61
CA LYS A 85 -4.68 -11.43 -19.54
C LYS A 85 -5.16 -10.60 -20.74
N ASN A 86 -5.05 -9.26 -20.69
CA ASN A 86 -5.40 -8.38 -21.81
C ASN A 86 -4.21 -7.97 -22.70
N GLU A 87 -2.97 -8.37 -22.42
CA GLU A 87 -1.80 -8.06 -23.26
C GLU A 87 -1.60 -9.03 -24.44
N SER A 88 -2.62 -9.82 -24.80
CA SER A 88 -2.59 -10.70 -25.98
C SER A 88 -3.23 -10.03 -27.20
N CYS A 89 -2.51 -9.10 -27.86
CA CYS A 89 -2.79 -8.64 -29.22
C CYS A 89 -1.49 -8.39 -29.98
#